data_AF-A0A928FMK3-F1
#
_entry.id   AF-A0A928FMK3-F1
#
_cell.length_a   1.000
_cell.length_b   1.000
_cell.length_c   1.000
_cell.angle_alpha   90.00
_cell.angle_beta   90.00
_cell.angle_gamma   90.00
#
_symmetry.space_group_name_H-M   'P 1'
#
loop_
_entity.id
_entity.type
_entity.pdbx_description
1 polymer ?
#
loop_
_entity_poly.entity_id
_entity_poly.type
_entity_poly.pdbx_seq_one_letter_code
_entity_poly.pdbx_strand_id
1 'polypeptide(L)'
;MENPYKILGVSPDASDAELKKAYRELAKKYHPDNYVNNPLADLASEKMKQINKAYDDITKQRANSGNSGQSYTNHSYSGKTCSETEIKVRNLINEGRISEAEVLLNRVPSLERGAEWNFLMGCVCVRRGWLLEARKYAEIAVRMEPNNQEYMILLRNVSGNSRTATSSDCSLCDMCMAMMCVDCLCGFCR
;
A
#
# COMPACT_ATOMS: atom_id res chain seq x y z
N MET A 1 -30.28 7.56 15.61
CA MET A 1 -28.97 7.76 14.97
C MET A 1 -28.28 8.91 15.69
N GLU A 2 -27.22 8.63 16.43
CA GLU A 2 -26.41 9.70 17.04
C GLU A 2 -25.57 10.35 15.94
N ASN A 3 -25.52 11.68 15.93
CA ASN A 3 -24.72 12.42 14.94
C ASN A 3 -23.23 12.15 15.20
N PRO A 4 -22.45 11.69 14.20
CA PRO A 4 -21.04 11.34 14.41
C PRO A 4 -20.20 12.56 14.84
N TYR A 5 -20.57 13.75 14.37
CA TYR A 5 -19.99 15.02 14.82
C TYR A 5 -20.16 15.27 16.33
N LYS A 6 -21.31 14.88 16.90
CA LYS A 6 -21.56 14.99 18.35
C LYS A 6 -20.75 14.00 19.17
N ILE A 7 -20.50 12.79 18.63
CA ILE A 7 -19.68 11.77 19.31
C ILE A 7 -18.23 12.23 19.44
N LEU A 8 -17.71 12.89 18.40
CA LEU A 8 -16.36 13.45 18.38
C LEU A 8 -16.26 14.85 19.01
N GLY A 9 -17.39 15.47 19.36
CA GLY A 9 -17.44 16.81 19.95
C GLY A 9 -17.01 17.92 18.99
N VAL A 10 -17.12 17.69 17.68
CA VAL A 10 -16.72 18.63 16.63
C VAL A 10 -17.93 19.21 15.91
N SER A 11 -17.80 20.44 15.41
CA SER A 11 -18.83 21.05 14.56
C SER A 11 -18.94 20.29 13.23
N PRO A 12 -20.14 20.20 12.61
CA PRO A 12 -20.29 19.71 11.23
C PRO A 12 -19.38 20.46 10.23
N ASP A 13 -19.17 21.75 10.47
CA ASP A 13 -18.34 22.64 9.65
C ASP A 13 -16.84 22.60 10.00
N ALA A 14 -16.42 21.77 10.97
CA ALA A 14 -15.03 21.73 11.42
C ALA A 14 -14.07 21.27 10.31
N SER A 15 -12.86 21.81 10.26
CA SER A 15 -11.83 21.40 9.30
C SER A 15 -11.33 19.97 9.57
N ASP A 16 -10.72 19.31 8.57
CA ASP A 16 -10.15 17.95 8.77
C ASP A 16 -8.99 17.93 9.78
N ALA A 17 -8.31 19.06 9.96
CA ALA A 17 -7.30 19.23 10.99
C ALA A 17 -7.92 19.18 12.41
N GLU A 18 -9.07 19.83 12.60
CA GLU A 18 -9.81 19.82 13.86
C GLU A 18 -10.43 18.45 14.13
N LEU A 19 -10.98 17.80 13.11
CA LEU A 19 -11.50 16.43 13.20
C LEU A 19 -10.41 15.45 13.68
N LYS A 20 -9.22 15.51 13.06
CA LYS A 20 -8.07 14.67 13.46
C LYS A 20 -7.55 15.00 14.85
N LYS A 21 -7.56 16.28 15.24
CA LYS A 21 -7.14 16.71 16.58
C LYS A 21 -8.08 16.17 17.65
N ALA A 22 -9.38 16.35 17.48
CA ALA A 22 -10.40 15.84 18.40
C ALA A 22 -10.35 14.31 18.52
N TYR A 23 -10.20 13.61 17.39
CA TYR A 23 -10.01 12.16 17.38
C TYR A 23 -8.79 11.72 18.21
N ARG A 24 -7.63 12.38 18.02
CA ARG A 24 -6.40 12.06 18.77
C ARG A 24 -6.55 12.31 20.28
N GLU A 25 -7.22 13.40 20.66
CA GLU A 25 -7.47 13.73 22.07
C GLU A 25 -8.40 12.70 22.73
N LEU A 26 -9.47 12.30 22.03
CA LEU A 26 -10.40 11.27 22.50
C LEU A 26 -9.73 9.88 22.54
N ALA A 27 -8.94 9.54 21.54
CA ALA A 27 -8.21 8.28 21.49
C ALA A 27 -7.20 8.17 22.63
N LYS A 28 -6.49 9.25 22.95
CA LYS A 28 -5.58 9.30 24.11
C LYS A 28 -6.34 9.19 25.44
N LYS A 29 -7.54 9.76 25.52
CA LYS A 29 -8.38 9.71 26.72
C LYS A 29 -8.93 8.31 26.98
N TYR A 30 -9.40 7.62 25.93
CA TYR A 30 -10.02 6.29 26.03
C TYR A 30 -9.06 5.15 25.65
N HIS A 31 -7.75 5.39 25.63
CA HIS A 31 -6.77 4.38 25.24
C HIS A 31 -6.81 3.18 26.20
N PRO A 32 -6.84 1.93 25.71
CA PRO A 32 -6.95 0.74 26.57
C PRO A 32 -5.81 0.64 27.59
N ASP A 33 -4.64 1.20 27.28
CA ASP A 33 -3.47 1.27 28.18
C ASP A 33 -3.72 2.09 29.46
N ASN A 34 -4.64 3.07 29.42
CA ASN A 34 -5.01 3.85 30.61
C ASN A 34 -6.01 3.11 31.52
N TYR A 35 -6.58 1.98 31.06
CA TYR A 35 -7.68 1.28 31.75
C TYR A 35 -7.40 -0.20 32.01
N VAL A 36 -6.15 -0.66 31.88
CA VAL A 36 -5.73 -2.08 31.97
C VAL A 36 -6.17 -2.80 33.25
N ASN A 37 -6.45 -2.08 34.35
CA ASN A 37 -6.86 -2.66 35.64
C ASN A 37 -8.11 -2.00 36.26
N ASN A 38 -9.03 -1.49 35.43
CA ASN A 38 -10.21 -0.77 35.91
C ASN A 38 -11.51 -1.45 35.41
N PRO A 39 -12.55 -1.64 36.25
CA PRO A 39 -13.86 -2.16 35.80
C PRO A 39 -14.55 -1.30 34.73
N LEU A 40 -14.04 -0.09 34.48
CA LEU A 40 -14.47 0.80 33.41
C LEU A 40 -13.82 0.50 32.04
N ALA A 41 -12.93 -0.48 31.95
CA ALA A 41 -12.24 -0.86 30.70
C ALA A 41 -13.21 -1.23 29.58
N ASP A 42 -14.28 -1.96 29.91
CA ASP A 42 -15.30 -2.36 28.94
C ASP A 42 -16.05 -1.13 28.38
N LEU A 43 -16.35 -0.14 29.24
CA LEU A 43 -16.98 1.10 28.82
C LEU A 43 -16.04 1.98 28.00
N ALA A 44 -14.75 2.01 28.32
CA ALA A 44 -13.74 2.73 27.54
C ALA A 44 -13.54 2.12 26.15
N SER A 45 -13.52 0.79 26.07
CA SER A 45 -13.47 0.04 24.80
C SER A 45 -14.68 0.34 23.92
N GLU A 46 -15.88 0.34 24.50
CA GLU A 46 -17.11 0.64 23.76
C GLU A 46 -17.15 2.11 23.29
N LYS A 47 -16.67 3.05 24.11
CA LYS A 47 -16.52 4.45 23.71
C LYS A 47 -15.49 4.63 22.59
N MET A 48 -14.36 3.91 22.64
CA MET A 48 -13.35 3.94 21.58
C MET A 48 -13.93 3.45 20.24
N LYS A 49 -14.72 2.36 20.26
CA LYS A 49 -15.39 1.87 19.05
C LYS A 49 -16.34 2.90 18.46
N GLN A 50 -17.11 3.61 19.30
CA GLN A 50 -18.00 4.68 18.87
C GLN A 50 -17.22 5.85 18.25
N ILE A 51 -16.08 6.24 18.84
CA ILE A 51 -15.19 7.29 18.35
C ILE A 51 -14.62 6.92 16.97
N ASN A 52 -14.11 5.70 16.81
CA ASN A 52 -13.59 5.20 15.53
C ASN A 52 -14.67 5.20 14.45
N LYS A 53 -15.85 4.66 14.77
CA LYS A 53 -17.00 4.61 13.85
C LYS A 53 -17.43 6.01 13.41
N ALA A 54 -17.52 6.95 14.34
CA ALA A 54 -17.91 8.33 14.04
C ALA A 54 -16.89 9.03 13.13
N TYR A 55 -15.60 8.81 13.36
CA TYR A 55 -14.53 9.39 12.53
C TYR A 55 -14.56 8.83 11.10
N ASP A 56 -14.74 7.51 10.96
CA ASP A 56 -14.85 6.85 9.67
C ASP A 56 -16.09 7.33 8.90
N ASP A 57 -17.23 7.48 9.57
CA ASP A 57 -18.48 7.94 8.95
C ASP A 57 -18.35 9.38 8.44
N ILE A 58 -17.75 10.29 9.21
CA ILE A 58 -17.49 11.68 8.78
C ILE A 58 -16.50 11.71 7.62
N THR A 59 -15.42 10.93 7.72
CA THR A 59 -14.39 10.87 6.68
C THR A 59 -14.98 10.36 5.37
N LYS A 60 -15.81 9.31 5.42
CA LYS A 60 -16.54 8.79 4.25
C LYS A 60 -17.52 9.81 3.68
N GLN A 61 -18.27 10.51 4.52
CA GLN A 61 -19.20 11.55 4.07
C GLN A 61 -18.47 12.70 3.36
N ARG A 62 -17.35 13.18 3.92
CA ARG A 62 -16.54 14.25 3.34
C ARG A 62 -15.82 13.81 2.07
N ALA A 63 -15.27 12.60 2.06
CA ALA A 63 -14.62 12.02 0.88
C ALA A 63 -15.59 11.79 -0.28
N ASN A 64 -16.88 11.52 -0.02
CA ASN A 64 -17.89 11.40 -1.07
C ASN A 64 -18.37 12.77 -1.60
N SER A 65 -18.28 13.84 -0.80
CA SER A 65 -18.70 15.19 -1.20
C SER A 65 -17.59 16.05 -1.83
N GLY A 66 -16.32 15.67 -1.68
CA GLY A 66 -15.18 16.30 -2.33
C GLY A 66 -14.37 15.27 -3.11
N ASN A 67 -14.52 15.25 -4.43
CA ASN A 67 -13.69 14.43 -5.30
C ASN A 67 -12.20 14.76 -5.06
N SER A 68 -11.37 13.71 -4.97
CA SER A 68 -9.91 13.64 -4.82
C SER A 68 -9.31 13.82 -3.42
N GLY A 69 -9.08 12.67 -2.75
CA GLY A 69 -8.23 12.57 -1.57
C GLY A 69 -8.05 11.11 -1.16
N GLN A 70 -7.01 10.48 -1.69
CA GLN A 70 -6.54 9.10 -1.49
C GLN A 70 -7.10 8.41 -0.24
N SER A 71 -8.17 7.63 -0.43
CA SER A 71 -8.44 6.47 0.42
C SER A 71 -7.30 5.48 0.21
N TYR A 72 -6.65 5.08 1.30
CA TYR A 72 -5.89 3.82 1.35
C TYR A 72 -6.92 2.69 1.28
N THR A 73 -7.53 2.52 0.11
CA THR A 73 -8.32 1.35 -0.23
C THR A 73 -7.34 0.22 -0.37
N ASN A 74 -7.30 -0.63 0.66
CA ASN A 74 -6.86 -2.00 0.55
C ASN A 74 -7.58 -2.59 -0.68
N HIS A 75 -6.85 -2.70 -1.80
CA HIS A 75 -7.36 -3.24 -3.05
C HIS A 75 -7.59 -4.74 -2.82
N SER A 76 -8.72 -5.08 -2.23
CA SER A 76 -9.32 -6.39 -2.42
C SER A 76 -9.56 -6.52 -3.92
N TYR A 77 -8.74 -7.37 -4.54
CA TYR A 77 -8.75 -7.74 -5.96
C TYR A 77 -10.07 -8.44 -6.30
N SER A 78 -11.16 -7.68 -6.27
CA SER A 78 -12.52 -8.12 -6.57
C SER A 78 -12.81 -7.71 -8.00
N GLY A 79 -12.58 -8.63 -8.94
CA GLY A 79 -12.96 -8.40 -10.33
C GLY A 79 -12.17 -9.17 -11.40
N LYS A 80 -11.06 -9.84 -11.04
CA LYS A 80 -10.36 -10.76 -11.95
C LYS A 80 -10.42 -12.17 -11.39
N THR A 81 -10.86 -13.14 -12.21
CA THR A 81 -10.69 -14.58 -11.96
C THR A 81 -9.19 -14.91 -11.99
N CYS A 82 -8.48 -14.50 -10.94
CA CYS A 82 -7.11 -14.89 -10.73
C CYS A 82 -7.11 -16.30 -10.14
N SER A 83 -6.24 -17.14 -10.69
CA SER A 83 -6.04 -18.48 -10.19
C SER A 83 -5.64 -18.41 -8.71
N GLU A 84 -6.11 -19.36 -7.90
CA GLU A 84 -5.78 -19.42 -6.47
C GLU A 84 -4.26 -19.38 -6.23
N THR A 85 -3.47 -19.91 -7.17
CA THR A 85 -2.01 -19.89 -7.16
C THR A 85 -1.45 -18.47 -7.31
N GLU A 86 -2.04 -17.63 -8.16
CA GLU A 86 -1.61 -16.25 -8.42
C GLU A 86 -1.84 -15.37 -7.17
N ILE A 87 -2.97 -15.57 -6.48
CA ILE A 87 -3.27 -14.89 -5.22
C ILE A 87 -2.22 -15.23 -4.16
N LYS A 88 -1.91 -16.53 -4.01
CA LYS A 88 -0.89 -17.00 -3.07
C LYS A 88 0.48 -16.41 -3.38
N VAL A 89 0.87 -16.36 -4.65
CA VAL A 89 2.14 -15.78 -5.10
C VAL A 89 2.23 -14.28 -4.77
N ARG A 90 1.17 -13.50 -4.97
CA ARG A 90 1.17 -12.07 -4.58
C ARG A 90 1.38 -11.88 -3.08
N ASN A 91 0.73 -12.69 -2.25
CA ASN A 91 0.93 -12.64 -0.81
C ASN A 91 2.38 -12.94 -0.43
N LEU A 92 2.99 -13.95 -1.05
CA LEU A 92 4.40 -14.29 -0.83
C LEU A 92 5.36 -13.15 -1.25
N ILE A 93 5.05 -12.45 -2.36
CA ILE A 93 5.84 -11.28 -2.80
C ILE A 93 5.74 -10.13 -1.78
N ASN A 94 4.55 -9.91 -1.23
CA ASN A 94 4.30 -8.91 -0.20
C ASN A 94 5.02 -9.25 1.12
N GLU A 95 5.05 -10.54 1.48
CA GLU A 95 5.82 -11.07 2.61
C GLU A 95 7.34 -11.05 2.36
N GLY A 96 7.79 -10.83 1.12
CA GLY A 96 9.20 -10.85 0.74
C GLY A 96 9.78 -12.26 0.56
N ARG A 97 8.94 -13.31 0.57
CA ARG A 97 9.33 -14.72 0.37
C ARG A 97 9.43 -15.05 -1.12
N ILE A 98 10.35 -14.37 -1.81
CA ILE A 98 10.50 -14.42 -3.27
C ILE A 98 10.87 -15.82 -3.78
N SER A 99 11.68 -16.57 -3.03
CA SER A 99 12.09 -17.93 -3.41
C SER A 99 10.91 -18.89 -3.48
N GLU A 100 9.95 -18.78 -2.57
CA GLU A 100 8.75 -19.63 -2.57
C GLU A 100 7.78 -19.25 -3.68
N ALA A 101 7.63 -17.95 -3.94
CA ALA A 101 6.86 -17.44 -5.06
C ALA A 101 7.34 -18.03 -6.40
N GLU A 102 8.65 -18.07 -6.61
CA GLU A 102 9.25 -18.65 -7.82
C GLU A 102 8.99 -20.15 -7.94
N VAL A 103 9.13 -20.91 -6.85
CA VAL A 103 8.85 -22.36 -6.85
C VAL A 103 7.39 -22.63 -7.21
N LEU A 104 6.45 -21.83 -6.70
CA LEU A 104 5.04 -21.96 -7.05
C LEU A 104 4.77 -21.63 -8.51
N LEU A 105 5.37 -20.55 -9.04
CA LEU A 105 5.23 -20.17 -10.44
C LEU A 105 5.83 -21.20 -11.40
N ASN A 106 6.95 -21.83 -11.03
CA ASN A 106 7.60 -22.86 -11.85
C ASN A 106 6.80 -24.16 -11.92
N ARG A 107 5.94 -24.44 -10.94
CA ARG A 107 5.01 -25.58 -10.96
C ARG A 107 3.87 -25.40 -11.95
N VAL A 108 3.56 -24.16 -12.34
CA VAL A 108 2.47 -23.87 -13.29
C VAL A 108 2.88 -24.32 -14.70
N PRO A 109 2.10 -25.21 -15.34
CA PRO A 109 2.38 -25.68 -16.69
C PRO A 109 2.28 -24.54 -17.71
N SER A 110 3.01 -24.65 -18.82
CA SER A 110 3.08 -23.60 -19.85
C SER A 110 1.72 -23.18 -20.42
N LEU A 111 0.72 -24.07 -20.38
CA LEU A 111 -0.63 -23.81 -20.88
C LEU A 111 -1.40 -22.78 -20.02
N GLU A 112 -1.09 -22.70 -18.73
CA GLU A 112 -1.73 -21.76 -17.79
C GLU A 112 -0.93 -20.46 -17.61
N ARG A 113 0.20 -20.32 -18.32
CA ARG A 113 1.04 -19.11 -18.24
C ARG A 113 0.43 -17.99 -19.06
N GLY A 114 -0.58 -17.35 -18.48
CA GLY A 114 -1.22 -16.16 -19.02
C GLY A 114 -0.44 -14.86 -18.73
N ALA A 115 -1.10 -13.73 -18.96
CA ALA A 115 -0.51 -12.40 -18.73
C ALA A 115 -0.15 -12.17 -17.25
N GLU A 116 -0.99 -12.67 -16.34
CA GLU A 116 -0.80 -12.56 -14.89
C GLU A 116 0.44 -13.33 -14.42
N TRP A 117 0.65 -14.56 -14.92
CA TRP A 117 1.87 -15.32 -14.61
C TRP A 117 3.14 -14.57 -15.05
N ASN A 118 3.11 -13.96 -16.25
CA ASN A 118 4.24 -13.16 -16.75
C ASN A 118 4.48 -11.92 -15.88
N PHE A 119 3.41 -11.26 -15.43
CA PHE A 119 3.51 -10.14 -14.50
C PHE A 119 4.14 -10.54 -13.16
N LEU A 120 3.64 -11.62 -12.54
CA LEU A 120 4.18 -12.13 -11.27
C LEU A 120 5.64 -12.56 -11.40
N MET A 121 6.01 -13.22 -12.50
CA MET A 121 7.40 -13.57 -12.78
C MET A 121 8.28 -12.32 -12.96
N GLY A 122 7.77 -11.30 -13.65
CA GLY A 122 8.43 -10.00 -13.76
C GLY A 122 8.69 -9.37 -12.38
N CYS A 123 7.70 -9.36 -11.50
CA CYS A 123 7.83 -8.85 -10.13
C CYS A 123 8.87 -9.63 -9.30
N VAL A 124 8.89 -10.96 -9.41
CA VAL A 124 9.90 -11.82 -8.79
C VAL A 124 11.30 -11.47 -9.31
N CYS A 125 11.47 -11.33 -10.63
CA CYS A 125 12.75 -10.96 -11.25
C CYS A 125 13.24 -9.57 -10.79
N VAL A 126 12.35 -8.58 -10.67
CA VAL A 126 12.70 -7.25 -10.13
C VAL A 126 13.25 -7.36 -8.71
N ARG A 127 12.60 -8.13 -7.84
CA ARG A 127 13.05 -8.32 -6.46
C ARG A 127 14.37 -9.07 -6.35
N ARG A 128 14.69 -9.93 -7.33
CA ARG A 128 16.00 -10.61 -7.44
C ARG A 128 17.09 -9.75 -8.08
N GLY A 129 16.75 -8.62 -8.70
CA GLY A 129 17.68 -7.74 -9.40
C GLY A 129 17.92 -8.11 -10.87
N TRP A 130 17.15 -9.05 -11.43
CA TRP A 130 17.22 -9.46 -12.84
C TRP A 130 16.34 -8.56 -13.70
N LEU A 131 16.80 -7.32 -13.93
CA LEU A 131 16.02 -6.29 -14.62
C LEU A 131 15.80 -6.61 -16.11
N LEU A 132 16.75 -7.27 -16.77
CA LEU A 132 16.63 -7.62 -18.19
C LEU A 132 15.53 -8.67 -18.41
N GLU A 133 15.53 -9.73 -17.58
CA GLU A 133 14.51 -10.77 -17.59
C GLU A 133 13.15 -10.19 -17.19
N ALA A 134 13.12 -9.36 -16.14
CA ALA A 134 11.91 -8.68 -15.71
C ALA A 134 11.28 -7.85 -16.84
N ARG A 135 12.11 -7.15 -17.63
CA ARG A 135 11.64 -6.33 -18.75
C ARG A 135 10.94 -7.19 -19.79
N LYS A 136 11.57 -8.30 -20.18
CA LYS A 136 11.03 -9.24 -21.15
C LYS A 136 9.65 -9.75 -20.71
N TYR A 137 9.53 -10.17 -19.45
CA TYR A 137 8.25 -10.65 -18.92
C TYR A 137 7.19 -9.54 -18.85
N ALA A 138 7.57 -8.33 -18.45
CA ALA A 138 6.67 -7.18 -18.43
C ALA A 138 6.17 -6.80 -19.83
N GLU A 139 7.03 -6.80 -20.85
CA GLU A 139 6.65 -6.55 -22.24
C GLU A 139 5.66 -7.62 -22.76
N ILE A 140 5.89 -8.89 -22.40
CA ILE A 140 4.97 -9.99 -22.75
C ILE A 140 3.60 -9.76 -22.08
N ALA A 141 3.58 -9.39 -20.79
CA ALA A 141 2.34 -9.14 -20.06
C ALA A 141 1.52 -7.98 -20.66
N VAL A 142 2.17 -6.85 -20.97
CA VAL A 142 1.52 -5.69 -21.62
C VAL A 142 1.00 -6.04 -23.02
N ARG A 143 1.74 -6.86 -23.78
CA ARG A 143 1.28 -7.33 -25.10
C ARG A 143 0.03 -8.20 -25.02
N MET A 144 -0.10 -9.00 -23.96
CA MET A 144 -1.27 -9.86 -23.75
C MET A 144 -2.49 -9.05 -23.27
N GLU A 145 -2.32 -8.15 -22.29
CA GLU A 145 -3.39 -7.30 -21.76
C GLU A 145 -2.98 -5.81 -21.79
N PRO A 146 -3.19 -5.09 -22.90
CA PRO A 146 -2.80 -3.69 -23.01
C PRO A 146 -3.64 -2.75 -22.13
N ASN A 147 -4.85 -3.20 -21.75
CA ASN A 147 -5.75 -2.42 -20.91
C ASN A 147 -5.37 -2.47 -19.42
N ASN A 148 -4.45 -3.35 -19.00
CA ASN A 148 -4.08 -3.48 -17.61
C ASN A 148 -3.01 -2.44 -17.21
N GLN A 149 -3.38 -1.53 -16.32
CA GLN A 149 -2.50 -0.46 -15.85
C GLN A 149 -1.33 -0.99 -15.00
N GLU A 150 -1.52 -2.10 -14.27
CA GLU A 150 -0.47 -2.67 -13.42
C GLU A 150 0.75 -3.14 -14.24
N TYR A 151 0.50 -3.73 -15.40
CA TYR A 151 1.56 -4.24 -16.27
C TYR A 151 2.34 -3.11 -16.92
N MET A 152 1.64 -2.03 -17.29
CA MET A 152 2.28 -0.81 -17.82
C MET A 152 3.15 -0.15 -16.75
N ILE A 153 2.71 -0.12 -15.49
CA ILE A 153 3.49 0.39 -14.37
C ILE A 153 4.75 -0.45 -14.16
N LEU A 154 4.63 -1.78 -14.14
CA LEU A 154 5.79 -2.68 -14.06
C LEU A 154 6.77 -2.42 -15.20
N LEU A 155 6.29 -2.38 -16.45
CA LEU A 155 7.14 -2.12 -17.61
C LEU A 155 7.84 -0.77 -17.53
N ARG A 156 7.15 0.28 -17.07
CA ARG A 156 7.74 1.61 -16.85
C ARG A 156 8.83 1.57 -15.78
N ASN A 157 8.61 0.84 -14.69
CA ASN A 157 9.59 0.71 -13.61
C ASN A 157 10.84 -0.04 -14.06
N VAL A 158 10.67 -1.06 -14.92
CA VAL A 158 11.80 -1.88 -15.39
C VAL A 158 12.49 -1.28 -16.61
N SER A 159 11.75 -0.58 -17.49
CA SER A 159 12.31 0.13 -18.65
C SER A 159 12.86 1.51 -18.29
N GLY A 160 12.36 2.08 -17.20
CA GLY A 160 12.73 3.37 -16.67
C GLY A 160 14.16 3.35 -16.14
N ASN A 161 15.07 3.79 -16.99
CA ASN A 161 16.32 4.45 -16.66
C ASN A 161 16.31 5.02 -15.22
N SER A 162 17.08 4.44 -14.29
CA SER A 162 17.32 4.96 -12.93
C SER A 162 18.14 6.27 -12.93
N ARG A 163 17.87 7.16 -13.89
CA ARG A 163 18.46 8.48 -14.02
C ARG A 163 17.31 9.43 -14.32
N THR A 164 17.09 10.35 -13.39
CA THR A 164 16.08 11.43 -13.38
C THR A 164 14.68 11.04 -12.89
N ALA A 165 14.51 11.08 -11.57
CA ALA A 165 13.26 11.56 -10.97
C ALA A 165 13.63 12.49 -9.81
N THR A 166 13.95 13.74 -10.17
CA THR A 166 13.70 14.87 -9.28
C THR A 166 12.28 14.76 -8.76
N SER A 167 12.16 14.70 -7.43
CA SER A 167 11.00 15.13 -6.65
C SER A 167 9.63 14.77 -7.23
N SER A 168 9.05 13.67 -6.78
CA SER A 168 7.69 13.64 -6.21
C SER A 168 7.33 12.20 -5.84
N ASP A 169 7.32 11.97 -4.53
CA ASP A 169 6.46 11.02 -3.81
C ASP A 169 6.40 9.58 -4.33
N CYS A 170 7.34 8.75 -3.86
CA CYS A 170 7.11 7.33 -3.67
C CYS A 170 7.81 6.88 -2.38
N SER A 171 7.00 6.50 -1.40
CA SER A 171 7.41 5.95 -0.11
C SER A 171 7.98 4.54 -0.28
N LEU A 172 9.30 4.40 -0.43
CA LEU A 172 10.05 3.21 -0.01
C LEU A 172 11.37 3.67 0.61
N CYS A 173 11.52 3.35 1.88
CA CYS A 173 12.47 3.87 2.85
C CYS A 173 13.94 3.46 2.61
N ASP A 174 14.47 3.57 1.39
CA ASP A 174 15.76 2.96 1.04
C ASP A 174 16.67 3.83 0.14
N MET A 175 16.55 5.15 0.21
CA MET A 175 17.53 6.07 -0.40
C MET A 175 18.60 6.56 0.60
N CYS A 176 18.48 6.19 1.88
CA CYS A 176 19.36 6.65 2.95
C CYS A 176 20.76 6.01 2.92
N MET A 177 20.90 4.80 2.35
CA MET A 177 22.19 4.14 2.21
C MET A 177 23.01 4.62 1.01
N ALA A 178 22.38 5.24 0.00
CA ALA A 178 23.08 5.73 -1.19
C ALA A 178 23.85 7.05 -0.94
N MET A 179 23.48 7.82 0.10
CA MET A 179 24.14 9.09 0.41
C MET A 179 25.40 8.96 1.29
N MET A 180 25.62 7.82 1.95
CA MET A 180 26.87 7.61 2.73
C MET A 180 28.05 7.16 1.87
N CYS A 181 27.82 6.65 0.66
CA CYS A 181 28.88 6.12 -0.20
C CYS A 181 29.43 7.15 -1.22
N VAL A 182 28.72 8.27 -1.44
CA VAL A 182 29.15 9.30 -2.41
C VAL A 182 30.10 10.34 -1.77
N ASP A 183 30.06 10.52 -0.46
CA ASP A 183 31.00 11.41 0.24
C ASP A 183 32.42 10.83 0.40
N CYS A 184 32.62 9.51 0.25
CA CYS A 184 33.96 8.89 0.28
C CYS A 184 34.72 8.96 -1.06
N LEU A 185 34.05 9.22 -2.19
CA LEU A 185 34.66 9.18 -3.53
C LEU A 185 34.95 10.56 -4.13
N CYS A 186 34.54 11.66 -3.47
CA CYS A 186 34.78 13.03 -3.94
C CYS A 186 35.84 13.81 -3.14
N GLY A 187 36.52 13.17 -2.17
CA GLY A 187 37.56 13.80 -1.34
C GLY A 187 38.99 13.76 -1.87
N PHE A 188 39.26 13.19 -3.05
CA PHE A 188 40.65 13.04 -3.59
C PHE A 188 40.98 13.94 -4.79
N CYS A 189 40.14 14.96 -5.05
CA CYS A 189 40.45 16.02 -6.01
C CYS A 189 40.33 17.41 -5.38
N ARG A 190 41.13 17.70 -4.35
CA ARG A 190 41.74 19.02 -4.14
C ARG A 190 42.91 18.96 -3.16
#